data_AF-A0AAW1GNJ1-F1
#
_entry.id   AF-A0AAW1GNJ1-F1
#
_cell.length_a   1.000
_cell.length_b   1.000
_cell.length_c   1.000
_cell.angle_alpha   90.00
_cell.angle_beta   90.00
_cell.angle_gamma   90.00
#
_symmetry.space_group_name_H-M   'P 1'
#
loop_
_entity.id
_entity.type
_entity.pdbx_description
1 polymer ?
#
loop_
_entity_poly.entity_id
_entity_poly.type
_entity_poly.pdbx_seq_one_letter_code
_entity_poly.pdbx_strand_id
1 'polypeptide(L)'
;MMNNGPNGDIVISSPVSVLQKDGGKAWNEDVIRYIFNENWCAKILVISISLSPSKDRYYWLGSNTRDFSVKSGYGLALDYFLTCKESRKDISRVRDDLRWFFKKCLWSLPGPGTNCLPLGVEFLRRNMLDHHNCVLCGSTDEMETYSHLFRDCEFSKRL
;
A
#
# COMPACT_ATOMS: atom_id res chain seq x y z
N MET A 1 -5.93 28.26 -15.88
CA MET A 1 -6.85 29.27 -15.32
C MET A 1 -7.33 28.75 -13.98
N MET A 2 -7.05 29.48 -12.90
CA MET A 2 -7.37 29.07 -11.52
C MET A 2 -8.84 29.45 -11.25
N ASN A 3 -9.68 28.47 -10.92
CA ASN A 3 -11.05 28.72 -10.49
C ASN A 3 -11.11 28.56 -8.96
N ASN A 4 -11.36 29.67 -8.26
CA ASN A 4 -11.62 29.65 -6.83
C ASN A 4 -13.01 29.04 -6.58
N GLY A 5 -13.05 27.86 -5.97
CA GLY A 5 -14.29 27.27 -5.49
C GLY A 5 -14.83 28.04 -4.28
N PRO A 6 -16.14 27.96 -4.00
CA PRO A 6 -16.81 28.74 -2.96
C PRO A 6 -16.36 28.46 -1.51
N ASN A 7 -15.45 27.51 -1.28
CA ASN A 7 -14.95 27.13 0.05
C ASN A 7 -13.44 27.38 0.27
N GLY A 8 -12.76 28.10 -0.63
CA GLY A 8 -11.31 28.32 -0.52
C GLY A 8 -10.46 27.07 -0.81
N ASP A 9 -11.09 25.98 -1.21
CA ASP A 9 -10.42 24.79 -1.74
C ASP A 9 -9.96 25.09 -3.17
N ILE A 10 -8.64 25.09 -3.37
CA ILE A 10 -8.03 25.16 -4.69
C ILE A 10 -8.29 23.81 -5.37
N VAL A 11 -9.22 23.79 -6.33
CA VAL A 11 -9.47 22.60 -7.14
C VAL A 11 -8.35 22.49 -8.17
N ILE A 12 -7.33 21.70 -7.84
CA ILE A 12 -6.22 21.39 -8.74
C ILE A 12 -6.62 20.17 -9.55
N SER A 13 -6.95 20.36 -10.83
CA SER A 13 -7.16 19.26 -11.78
C SER A 13 -5.84 18.73 -12.37
N SER A 14 -4.70 19.10 -11.78
CA SER A 14 -3.37 18.69 -12.25
C SER A 14 -2.99 17.33 -11.65
N PRO A 15 -2.28 16.46 -12.39
CA PRO A 15 -1.76 15.23 -11.83
C PRO A 15 -0.75 15.52 -10.71
N VAL A 16 -0.71 14.62 -9.72
CA VAL A 16 0.19 14.68 -8.56
C VAL A 16 1.66 14.75 -8.98
N SER A 17 2.01 14.23 -10.16
CA SER A 17 3.36 14.32 -10.74
C SER A 17 3.90 15.74 -10.85
N VAL A 18 3.03 16.75 -10.96
CA VAL A 18 3.44 18.17 -11.02
C VAL A 18 3.97 18.66 -9.68
N LEU A 19 3.57 18.04 -8.57
CA LEU A 19 4.09 18.34 -7.24
C LEU A 19 5.46 17.70 -6.98
N GLN A 20 5.95 16.86 -7.89
CA GLN A 20 7.17 16.08 -7.72
C GLN A 20 8.28 16.59 -8.66
N LYS A 21 9.54 16.43 -8.25
CA LYS A 21 10.75 16.67 -9.06
C LYS A 21 11.54 15.38 -9.23
N ASP A 22 12.63 15.45 -9.99
CA ASP A 22 13.57 14.34 -10.20
C ASP A 22 12.91 13.05 -10.71
N GLY A 23 11.90 13.19 -11.58
CA GLY A 23 11.15 12.06 -12.14
C GLY A 23 10.26 11.33 -11.13
N GLY A 24 9.78 12.04 -10.09
CA GLY A 24 8.88 11.47 -9.08
C GLY A 24 9.59 10.88 -7.87
N LYS A 25 10.83 11.31 -7.58
CA LYS A 25 11.65 10.80 -6.46
C LYS A 25 11.73 11.76 -5.27
N ALA A 26 11.37 13.02 -5.48
CA ALA A 26 11.37 14.03 -4.42
C ALA A 26 10.22 15.01 -4.61
N TRP A 27 9.76 15.62 -3.51
CA TRP A 27 8.77 16.69 -3.57
C TRP A 27 9.39 17.96 -4.15
N ASN A 28 8.61 18.68 -4.94
CA ASN A 28 8.94 20.04 -5.35
C ASN A 28 8.36 21.01 -4.31
N GLU A 29 9.17 21.35 -3.32
CA GLU A 29 8.77 22.19 -2.19
C GLU A 29 8.27 23.57 -2.64
N ASP A 30 8.90 24.17 -3.65
CA ASP A 30 8.51 25.48 -4.19
C ASP A 30 7.09 25.44 -4.77
N VAL A 31 6.78 24.38 -5.55
CA VAL A 31 5.45 24.18 -6.13
C VAL A 31 4.41 23.88 -5.04
N ILE A 32 4.77 23.09 -4.04
CA ILE A 32 3.86 22.77 -2.92
C ILE A 32 3.53 24.02 -2.12
N ARG A 33 4.54 24.83 -1.77
CA ARG A 33 4.35 26.10 -1.04
C ARG A 33 3.61 27.16 -1.85
N TYR A 34 3.74 27.14 -3.17
CA TYR A 34 2.98 28.02 -4.06
C TYR A 34 1.49 27.65 -4.14
N ILE A 35 1.18 26.36 -4.11
CA ILE A 35 -0.17 25.85 -4.34
C ILE A 35 -0.96 25.69 -3.04
N PHE A 36 -0.31 25.26 -1.96
CA PHE A 36 -0.97 24.89 -0.72
C PHE A 36 -0.70 25.89 0.41
N ASN A 37 -1.61 25.95 1.38
CA ASN A 37 -1.37 26.70 2.61
C ASN A 37 -0.33 25.98 3.49
N GLU A 38 0.28 26.70 4.43
CA GLU A 38 1.38 26.18 5.26
C GLU A 38 1.00 24.89 6.03
N ASN A 39 -0.25 24.79 6.49
CA ASN A 39 -0.75 23.61 7.18
C ASN A 39 -0.76 22.36 6.28
N TRP A 40 -1.12 22.50 5.01
CA TRP A 40 -1.10 21.42 4.03
C TRP A 40 0.31 21.13 3.54
N CYS A 41 1.15 22.16 3.33
CA CYS A 41 2.56 22.01 2.99
C CYS A 41 3.27 21.13 4.01
N ALA A 42 3.11 21.42 5.30
CA ALA A 42 3.71 20.64 6.38
C ALA A 42 3.27 19.17 6.34
N LYS A 43 2.00 18.88 6.01
CA LYS A 43 1.50 17.50 5.90
C LYS A 43 2.04 16.77 4.67
N ILE A 44 2.10 17.45 3.52
CA ILE A 44 2.54 16.85 2.26
C ILE A 44 4.03 16.54 2.33
N LEU A 45 4.85 17.48 2.80
CA LEU A 45 6.30 17.33 2.85
C LEU A 45 6.77 16.24 3.81
N VAL A 46 5.95 15.86 4.79
CA VAL A 46 6.22 14.73 5.70
C VAL A 46 6.04 13.38 5.01
N ILE A 47 5.27 13.29 3.92
CA ILE A 47 5.08 12.04 3.19
C ILE A 47 6.39 11.72 2.45
N SER A 48 7.04 10.61 2.79
CA SER A 48 8.22 10.17 2.04
C SER A 48 7.81 9.65 0.67
N ILE A 49 8.52 10.10 -0.37
CA ILE A 49 8.37 9.55 -1.71
C ILE A 49 9.23 8.29 -1.81
N SER A 50 8.66 7.22 -2.38
CA SER A 50 9.43 6.00 -2.62
C SER A 50 10.59 6.27 -3.59
N LEU A 51 11.80 5.91 -3.18
CA LEU A 51 13.00 5.94 -4.03
C LEU A 51 12.95 4.91 -5.16
N SER A 52 12.12 3.88 -5.01
CA SER A 52 11.90 2.80 -5.98
C SER A 52 10.40 2.67 -6.28
N PRO A 53 9.84 3.54 -7.13
CA PRO A 53 8.44 3.43 -7.48
C PRO A 53 8.18 2.13 -8.24
N SER A 54 7.35 1.25 -7.68
CA SER A 54 6.81 0.11 -8.41
C SER A 54 5.67 0.57 -9.31
N LYS A 55 5.54 -0.03 -10.51
CA LYS A 55 4.36 0.22 -11.34
C LYS A 55 3.11 -0.21 -10.60
N ASP A 56 2.13 0.69 -10.53
CA ASP A 56 0.81 0.38 -9.98
C ASP A 56 0.22 -0.84 -10.69
N ARG A 57 -0.33 -1.75 -9.89
CA ARG A 57 -1.00 -2.96 -10.38
C ARG A 57 -2.46 -2.88 -9.99
N TYR A 58 -3.33 -2.93 -10.98
CA TYR A 58 -4.76 -3.08 -10.76
C TYR A 58 -5.07 -4.56 -10.51
N TYR A 59 -5.82 -4.85 -9.46
CA TYR A 59 -6.36 -6.18 -9.19
C TYR A 59 -7.85 -6.08 -8.88
N TRP A 60 -8.63 -6.94 -9.51
CA TRP A 60 -10.07 -7.02 -9.26
C TRP A 60 -10.34 -7.95 -8.08
N LEU A 61 -10.72 -7.39 -6.94
CA LEU A 61 -11.01 -8.15 -5.72
C LEU A 61 -12.23 -9.06 -5.82
N GLY A 62 -13.14 -8.80 -6.78
CA GLY A 62 -14.32 -9.62 -7.01
C GLY A 62 -14.06 -10.92 -7.78
N SER A 63 -12.79 -11.27 -8.03
CA SER A 63 -12.41 -12.55 -8.65
C SER A 63 -11.14 -13.09 -8.01
N ASN A 64 -11.08 -14.40 -7.79
CA ASN A 64 -9.88 -15.09 -7.33
C ASN A 64 -8.74 -15.01 -8.35
N THR A 65 -9.05 -14.86 -9.63
CA THR A 65 -8.05 -14.67 -10.69
C THR A 65 -7.50 -13.25 -10.75
N ARG A 66 -8.06 -12.32 -9.97
CA ARG A 66 -7.75 -10.87 -9.99
C ARG A 66 -8.07 -10.15 -11.30
N ASP A 67 -8.70 -10.85 -12.25
CA ASP A 67 -9.16 -10.28 -13.51
C ASP A 67 -10.58 -9.73 -13.38
N PHE A 68 -10.81 -8.59 -14.02
CA PHE A 68 -12.16 -8.04 -14.15
C PHE A 68 -12.93 -8.79 -15.24
N SER A 69 -14.16 -9.18 -14.90
CA SER A 69 -15.15 -9.60 -15.89
C SER A 69 -16.48 -8.90 -15.62
N VAL A 70 -17.29 -8.73 -16.66
CA VAL A 70 -18.65 -8.17 -16.53
C VAL A 70 -19.47 -8.99 -15.53
N LYS A 71 -19.28 -10.32 -15.50
CA LYS A 71 -19.98 -11.23 -14.58
C LYS A 71 -19.58 -11.00 -13.12
N SER A 72 -18.29 -10.88 -12.83
CA SER A 72 -17.79 -10.60 -11.47
C SER A 72 -18.16 -9.19 -11.01
N GLY A 73 -18.13 -8.22 -11.93
CA GLY A 73 -18.65 -6.86 -11.71
C GLY A 73 -20.13 -6.84 -11.36
N TYR A 74 -20.95 -7.50 -12.16
CA TYR A 74 -22.38 -7.59 -11.96
C TYR A 74 -22.75 -8.33 -10.68
N GLY A 75 -22.06 -9.43 -10.35
CA GLY A 75 -22.26 -10.16 -9.10
C GLY A 75 -22.02 -9.28 -7.86
N LEU A 76 -20.92 -8.53 -7.83
CA LEU A 76 -20.65 -7.58 -6.75
C LEU A 76 -21.66 -6.43 -6.69
N ALA A 77 -22.06 -5.89 -7.84
CA ALA A 77 -23.06 -4.83 -7.89
C ALA A 77 -24.41 -5.34 -7.36
N LEU A 78 -24.84 -6.52 -7.79
CA LEU A 78 -26.07 -7.14 -7.34
C LEU A 78 -26.03 -7.44 -5.83
N ASP A 79 -24.94 -8.01 -5.34
CA ASP A 79 -24.72 -8.24 -3.90
C ASP A 79 -24.80 -6.93 -3.10
N TYR A 80 -24.13 -5.87 -3.58
CA TYR A 80 -24.23 -4.54 -2.98
C TYR A 80 -25.68 -4.03 -2.97
N PHE A 81 -26.42 -4.14 -4.08
CA PHE A 81 -27.82 -3.72 -4.14
C PHE A 81 -28.74 -4.50 -3.21
N LEU A 82 -28.52 -5.81 -3.06
CA LEU A 82 -29.29 -6.68 -2.18
C LEU A 82 -28.96 -6.41 -0.70
N THR A 83 -27.68 -6.25 -0.38
CA THR A 83 -27.20 -6.06 1.01
C THR A 83 -27.46 -4.63 1.51
N CYS A 84 -27.40 -3.61 0.63
CA CYS A 84 -27.70 -2.22 0.97
C CYS A 84 -29.20 -1.95 1.16
N LYS A 85 -30.10 -2.82 0.66
CA LYS A 85 -31.53 -2.73 1.01
C LYS A 85 -31.83 -3.14 2.45
N GLU A 86 -30.99 -3.97 3.07
CA GLU A 86 -31.18 -4.43 4.45
C GLU A 86 -30.27 -3.76 5.48
N SER A 87 -29.23 -3.03 5.07
CA SER A 87 -28.49 -2.19 6.02
C SER A 87 -27.61 -1.15 5.37
N ARG A 88 -27.79 0.11 5.80
CA ARG A 88 -26.67 1.05 5.94
C ARG A 88 -25.74 0.50 7.03
N LYS A 89 -24.95 -0.54 6.71
CA LYS A 89 -23.86 -0.97 7.58
C LYS A 89 -22.64 -0.16 7.20
N ASP A 90 -22.32 0.75 8.12
CA ASP A 90 -21.16 1.62 8.16
C ASP A 90 -19.88 1.00 7.59
N ILE A 91 -19.12 1.84 6.88
CA ILE A 91 -17.71 1.70 6.52
C ILE A 91 -16.81 1.34 7.75
N SER A 92 -17.36 1.39 8.97
CA SER A 92 -16.72 0.93 10.20
C SER A 92 -16.32 -0.55 10.17
N ARG A 93 -17.06 -1.43 9.48
CA ARG A 93 -16.78 -2.87 9.48
C ARG A 93 -15.45 -3.24 8.82
N VAL A 94 -15.09 -2.58 7.72
CA VAL A 94 -13.78 -2.80 7.06
C VAL A 94 -12.64 -2.35 7.96
N ARG A 95 -12.84 -1.25 8.70
CA ARG A 95 -11.86 -0.77 9.68
C ARG A 95 -11.73 -1.72 10.86
N ASP A 96 -12.84 -2.29 11.33
CA ASP A 96 -12.87 -3.21 12.46
C ASP A 96 -12.25 -4.57 12.11
N ASP A 97 -12.39 -5.05 10.87
CA ASP A 97 -11.73 -6.28 10.39
C ASP A 97 -10.22 -6.11 10.28
N LEU A 98 -9.72 -4.97 9.76
CA LEU A 98 -8.29 -4.65 9.79
C LEU A 98 -7.80 -4.52 11.23
N ARG A 99 -8.56 -3.86 12.10
CA ARG A 99 -8.20 -3.71 13.52
C ARG A 99 -8.17 -5.05 14.23
N TRP A 100 -9.10 -5.96 13.95
CA TRP A 100 -9.10 -7.32 14.48
C TRP A 100 -7.95 -8.15 13.91
N PHE A 101 -7.68 -8.05 12.61
CA PHE A 101 -6.54 -8.70 11.96
C PHE A 101 -5.23 -8.22 12.57
N PHE A 102 -4.97 -6.92 12.69
CA PHE A 102 -3.78 -6.43 13.39
C PHE A 102 -3.78 -6.80 14.87
N LYS A 103 -4.92 -6.75 15.58
CA LYS A 103 -4.97 -7.04 17.02
C LYS A 103 -4.83 -8.54 17.33
N LYS A 104 -5.22 -9.45 16.44
CA LYS A 104 -4.96 -10.89 16.57
C LYS A 104 -3.64 -11.28 15.95
N CYS A 105 -3.32 -10.85 14.73
CA CYS A 105 -2.13 -11.27 14.01
C CYS A 105 -0.86 -10.56 14.47
N LEU A 106 -0.91 -9.42 15.16
CA LEU A 106 0.28 -8.76 15.70
C LEU A 106 0.58 -9.17 17.15
N TRP A 107 -0.46 -9.47 17.95
CA TRP A 107 -0.30 -9.91 19.35
C TRP A 107 -0.24 -11.43 19.52
N SER A 108 -0.68 -12.21 18.52
CA SER A 108 -0.44 -13.66 18.49
C SER A 108 0.91 -14.03 17.88
N LEU A 109 1.79 -13.06 17.60
CA LEU A 109 3.16 -13.34 17.18
C LEU A 109 4.00 -13.55 18.45
N PRO A 110 4.54 -14.76 18.69
CA PRO A 110 5.41 -15.00 19.83
C PRO A 110 6.76 -14.31 19.63
N GLY A 111 6.87 -13.03 19.99
CA GLY A 111 8.12 -12.28 20.11
C GLY A 111 9.04 -12.22 18.87
N PRO A 112 10.14 -11.47 18.95
CA PRO A 112 11.22 -11.53 17.97
C PRO A 112 11.96 -12.86 18.14
N GLY A 113 11.42 -13.93 17.58
CA GLY A 113 11.97 -15.27 17.76
C GLY A 113 11.12 -16.42 17.23
N THR A 114 9.88 -16.15 16.81
CA THR A 114 9.10 -17.15 16.10
C THR A 114 9.05 -16.80 14.63
N ASN A 115 9.30 -17.80 13.78
CA ASN A 115 9.28 -17.71 12.32
C ASN A 115 7.85 -17.58 11.79
N CYS A 116 7.13 -16.58 12.29
CA CYS A 116 5.75 -16.27 11.98
C CYS A 116 5.61 -15.43 10.71
N LEU A 117 6.69 -14.80 10.25
CA LEU A 117 6.72 -14.14 8.95
C LEU A 117 6.87 -15.20 7.86
N PRO A 118 6.07 -15.11 6.78
CA PRO A 118 6.21 -15.97 5.62
C PRO A 118 7.47 -15.57 4.83
N LEU A 119 8.63 -16.01 5.32
CA LEU A 119 9.94 -15.77 4.72
C LEU A 119 10.37 -16.95 3.85
N GLY A 120 11.25 -16.71 2.88
CA GLY A 120 11.85 -17.76 2.04
C GLY A 120 12.38 -18.96 2.83
N VAL A 121 13.04 -18.74 3.97
CA VAL A 121 13.51 -19.85 4.83
C VAL A 121 12.38 -20.68 5.45
N GLU A 122 11.24 -20.08 5.76
CA GLU A 122 10.08 -20.77 6.34
C GLU A 122 9.27 -21.50 5.25
N PHE A 123 9.21 -20.94 4.04
CA PHE A 123 8.63 -21.64 2.88
C PHE A 123 9.44 -22.86 2.47
N LEU A 124 10.78 -22.76 2.48
CA LEU A 124 11.67 -23.90 2.24
C LEU A 124 11.45 -24.98 3.32
N ARG A 125 11.39 -24.58 4.60
CA ARG A 125 11.13 -25.50 5.72
C ARG A 125 9.80 -26.25 5.59
N ARG A 126 8.78 -25.61 5.01
CA ARG A 126 7.46 -26.21 4.77
C ARG A 126 7.32 -26.87 3.40
N ASN A 127 8.40 -26.89 2.60
CA ASN A 127 8.44 -27.45 1.25
C ASN A 127 7.38 -26.82 0.31
N MET A 128 7.13 -25.51 0.47
CA MET A 128 6.12 -24.76 -0.28
C MET A 128 6.69 -23.99 -1.47
N LEU A 129 7.98 -23.65 -1.44
CA LEU A 129 8.69 -22.97 -2.53
C LEU A 129 10.10 -23.55 -2.67
N ASP A 130 10.56 -23.69 -3.92
CA ASP A 130 11.91 -24.15 -4.25
C ASP A 130 12.96 -23.02 -4.13
N HIS A 131 12.51 -21.77 -4.03
CA HIS A 131 13.37 -20.59 -3.92
C HIS A 131 13.18 -19.91 -2.57
N HIS A 132 14.30 -19.63 -1.91
CA HIS A 132 14.37 -19.02 -0.58
C HIS A 132 15.05 -17.65 -0.61
N ASN A 133 15.26 -17.10 -1.81
CA ASN A 133 15.95 -15.87 -2.09
C ASN A 133 15.10 -14.63 -1.79
N CYS A 134 15.74 -13.54 -1.38
CA CYS A 134 15.03 -12.30 -1.13
C CYS A 134 14.54 -11.64 -2.43
N VAL A 135 13.22 -11.48 -2.53
CA VAL A 135 12.57 -10.82 -3.68
C VAL A 135 12.78 -9.29 -3.66
N LEU A 136 13.12 -8.70 -2.52
CA LEU A 136 13.27 -7.25 -2.37
C LEU A 136 14.60 -6.72 -2.91
N CYS A 137 15.72 -7.41 -2.63
CA CYS A 137 17.02 -7.03 -3.20
C CYS A 137 17.34 -7.77 -4.51
N GLY A 138 16.66 -8.88 -4.81
CA GLY A 138 16.89 -9.67 -6.02
C GLY A 138 18.19 -10.46 -6.01
N SER A 139 18.87 -10.57 -4.86
CA SER A 139 20.11 -11.34 -4.72
C SER A 139 19.82 -12.85 -4.81
N THR A 140 20.47 -13.54 -5.74
CA THR A 140 20.39 -15.01 -5.91
C THR A 140 21.17 -15.80 -4.87
N ASP A 141 21.98 -15.13 -4.06
CA ASP A 141 22.86 -15.78 -3.08
C ASP A 141 22.41 -15.57 -1.62
N GLU A 142 21.52 -14.60 -1.36
CA GLU A 142 21.08 -14.27 -0.01
C GLU A 142 19.68 -14.81 0.29
N MET A 143 19.59 -15.64 1.35
CA MET A 143 18.33 -16.20 1.81
C MET A 143 17.48 -15.13 2.52
N GLU A 144 16.19 -15.11 2.22
CA GLU A 144 15.21 -14.27 2.91
C GLU A 144 15.01 -14.77 4.34
N THR A 145 15.78 -14.19 5.26
CA THR A 145 15.72 -14.39 6.71
C THR A 145 15.28 -13.10 7.40
N TYR A 146 14.95 -13.14 8.69
CA TYR A 146 14.67 -11.94 9.47
C TYR A 146 15.85 -10.95 9.45
N SER A 147 17.06 -11.45 9.68
CA SER A 147 18.27 -10.61 9.69
C SER A 147 18.50 -9.98 8.33
N HIS A 148 18.35 -10.75 7.25
CA HIS A 148 18.38 -10.18 5.91
C HIS A 148 17.27 -9.14 5.73
N LEU A 149 16.00 -9.51 5.87
CA LEU A 149 14.86 -8.63 5.61
C LEU A 149 14.90 -7.32 6.40
N PHE A 150 15.33 -7.33 7.67
CA PHE A 150 15.27 -6.14 8.54
C PHE A 150 16.58 -5.40 8.70
N ARG A 151 17.73 -6.03 8.42
CA ARG A 151 19.05 -5.43 8.70
C ARG A 151 20.01 -5.50 7.52
N ASP A 152 20.14 -6.65 6.90
CA ASP A 152 21.25 -6.90 5.97
C ASP A 152 20.87 -6.62 4.51
N CYS A 153 19.58 -6.69 4.16
CA CYS A 153 19.03 -6.43 2.84
C CYS A 153 19.32 -5.00 2.39
N GLU A 154 19.89 -4.87 1.18
CA GLU A 154 20.17 -3.56 0.59
C GLU A 154 18.92 -2.71 0.42
N PHE A 155 17.77 -3.33 0.16
CA PHE A 155 16.50 -2.61 0.05
C PHE A 155 16.13 -1.97 1.38
N SER A 156 16.17 -2.75 2.47
CA SER A 156 15.78 -2.29 3.80
C SER A 156 16.74 -1.23 4.37
N LYS A 157 18.02 -1.28 4.00
CA LYS A 157 19.00 -0.23 4.33
C LYS A 157 18.72 1.12 3.66
N ARG A 158 17.88 1.15 2.61
CA ARG A 158 17.51 2.37 1.86
C ARG A 158 16.15 2.95 2.27
N LEU A 159 15.42 2.26 3.15
CA LEU A 159 14.17 2.75 3.77
C LEU A 159 14.49 3.67 4.94
#